data_AF-A0A182SYH3-F1
#
_entry.id   AF-A0A182SYH3-F1
#
_cell.length_a   1.000
_cell.length_b   1.000
_cell.length_c   1.000
_cell.angle_alpha   90.00
_cell.angle_beta   90.00
_cell.angle_gamma   90.00
#
_symmetry.space_group_name_H-M   'P 1'
#
loop_
_entity.id
_entity.type
_entity.pdbx_description
1 polymer ?
#
loop_
_entity_poly.entity_id
_entity_poly.type
_entity_poly.pdbx_seq_one_letter_code
_entity_poly.pdbx_strand_id
1 'polypeptide(L)'
;MSYHGEIYNPFTPVVSPTTEAAATRIDKMYIQTASGYRPVDNTYSYHKSRALIGGDPESNSHTINTSVHLSCAVQRVWHLLSTVCHGLLGGLAFAHLLLICTTKPYDWVEASIHHYSAFAELYANTFYCLAIVCMVSIFDRMDIAYGGDTNISFRSIFIIMIYVMTIILSLSAGTMDERLYVTSTLNVTVWEEELETNKVLSIWNALSIARSVGAIFGWLIVGFLPNQDNLYDQLLEMEKYQLQ
;
A
#
# COMPACT_ATOMS: atom_id res chain seq x y z
N MET A 1 41.91 55.81 36.86
CA MET A 1 41.18 54.78 37.63
C MET A 1 40.40 55.47 38.74
N SER A 2 39.08 55.62 38.57
CA SER A 2 38.13 55.79 39.67
C SER A 2 36.76 55.42 39.12
N TYR A 3 36.12 54.45 39.76
CA TYR A 3 34.83 53.88 39.37
C TYR A 3 33.70 54.89 39.64
N HIS A 4 32.91 55.20 38.61
CA HIS A 4 31.58 55.80 38.80
C HIS A 4 30.55 54.67 38.68
N GLY A 5 29.97 54.28 39.82
CA GLY A 5 28.83 53.36 39.85
C GLY A 5 27.58 54.07 39.38
N GLU A 6 27.04 53.67 38.23
CA GLU A 6 25.70 54.07 37.81
C GLU A 6 24.67 53.27 38.63
N ILE A 7 23.84 54.01 39.37
CA ILE A 7 22.78 53.50 40.22
C ILE A 7 21.65 52.98 39.31
N TYR A 8 21.36 51.68 39.40
CA TYR A 8 20.21 51.04 38.76
C TYR A 8 18.91 51.71 39.24
N ASN A 9 18.14 52.29 38.31
CA ASN A 9 16.83 52.89 38.60
C ASN A 9 15.72 51.86 38.27
N PRO A 10 15.05 51.26 39.27
CA PRO A 10 14.01 50.25 39.05
C PRO A 10 12.66 50.83 38.57
N PHE A 11 12.58 52.13 38.28
CA PHE A 11 11.34 52.82 37.91
C PHE A 11 11.33 53.41 36.50
N THR A 12 12.11 52.87 35.56
CA THR A 12 11.86 53.19 34.14
C THR A 12 10.46 52.71 33.78
N PRO A 13 9.53 53.60 33.37
CA PRO A 13 8.17 53.20 33.08
C PRO A 13 8.19 52.23 31.90
N VAL A 14 7.61 51.04 32.11
CA VAL A 14 7.34 50.09 31.02
C VAL A 14 6.30 50.75 30.14
N VAL A 15 6.74 51.28 28.99
CA VAL A 15 5.84 51.85 27.99
C VAL A 15 5.06 50.67 27.42
N SER A 16 3.85 50.47 27.93
CA SER A 16 2.90 49.52 27.35
C SER A 16 2.54 50.03 25.96
N PRO A 17 2.54 49.19 24.91
CA PRO A 17 2.12 49.63 23.59
C PRO A 17 0.67 50.10 23.65
N THR A 18 0.44 51.40 23.67
CA THR A 18 -0.88 52.01 23.52
C THR A 18 -1.20 52.09 22.04
N THR A 19 -1.56 50.95 21.46
CA THR A 19 -2.30 50.92 20.20
C THR A 19 -3.38 49.85 20.34
N GLU A 20 -4.63 50.29 20.24
CA GLU A 20 -5.87 49.49 20.24
C GLU A 20 -6.00 48.61 18.98
N ALA A 21 -4.94 47.89 18.62
CA ALA A 21 -5.00 46.81 17.67
C ALA A 21 -4.92 45.51 18.47
N ALA A 22 -5.96 44.68 18.39
CA ALA A 22 -5.97 43.36 18.99
C ALA A 22 -4.63 42.66 18.74
N ALA A 23 -4.02 42.11 19.79
CA ALA A 23 -2.78 41.38 19.70
C ALA A 23 -2.90 40.36 18.57
N THR A 24 -2.17 40.57 17.48
CA THR A 24 -2.10 39.61 16.39
C THR A 24 -1.57 38.33 17.01
N ARG A 25 -2.35 37.25 16.94
CA ARG A 25 -1.97 35.95 17.47
C ARG A 25 -0.63 35.56 16.87
N ILE A 26 0.43 35.62 17.66
CA ILE A 26 1.78 35.29 17.21
C ILE A 26 1.90 33.77 17.29
N ASP A 27 1.68 33.07 16.18
CA ASP A 27 1.82 31.60 16.07
C ASP A 27 3.29 31.13 16.00
N LYS A 28 4.23 32.01 16.37
CA LYS A 28 5.67 31.71 16.40
C LYS A 28 6.12 31.56 17.84
N MET A 29 6.51 30.35 18.21
CA MET A 29 7.16 30.07 19.48
C MET A 29 8.63 30.50 19.39
N TYR A 30 9.10 31.28 20.36
CA TYR A 30 10.50 31.67 20.49
C TYR A 30 11.07 31.08 21.77
N ILE A 31 12.31 30.58 21.72
CA ILE A 31 13.04 30.13 22.89
C ILE A 31 14.11 31.18 23.23
N GLN A 32 14.18 31.55 24.50
CA GLN A 32 15.23 32.43 25.02
C GLN A 32 16.53 31.64 25.19
N THR A 33 17.60 32.14 24.57
CA THR A 33 18.97 31.61 24.71
C THR A 33 19.87 32.67 25.35
N ALA A 34 21.08 32.29 25.76
CA ALA A 34 22.09 33.25 26.24
C ALA A 34 22.47 34.33 25.19
N SER A 35 22.16 34.08 23.91
CA SER A 35 22.36 35.03 22.81
C SER A 35 21.10 35.81 22.40
N GLY A 36 19.99 35.68 23.14
CA GLY A 36 18.70 36.30 22.83
C GLY A 36 17.62 35.29 22.41
N TYR A 37 16.49 35.79 21.91
CA TYR A 37 15.37 34.96 21.47
C TYR A 37 15.62 34.39 20.08
N ARG A 38 15.40 33.09 19.91
CA ARG A 38 15.47 32.40 18.61
C ARG A 38 14.12 31.76 18.28
N PRO A 39 13.61 31.88 17.05
CA PRO A 39 12.40 31.19 16.64
C PRO A 39 12.61 29.67 16.71
N VAL A 40 11.58 28.95 17.14
CA VAL A 40 11.56 27.48 17.08
C VAL A 40 11.05 27.07 15.71
N ASP A 41 11.88 26.37 14.94
CA ASP A 41 11.45 25.72 13.70
C ASP A 41 10.54 24.53 14.08
N ASN A 42 9.24 24.79 14.19
CA ASN A 42 8.24 23.83 14.68
C ASN A 42 7.82 22.78 13.63
N THR A 43 8.52 22.70 12.50
CA THR A 43 8.15 21.88 11.34
C THR A 43 8.13 20.37 11.64
N TYR A 44 8.91 19.90 12.62
CA TYR A 44 9.03 18.47 12.92
C TYR A 44 8.29 17.98 14.18
N SER A 45 7.99 18.84 15.15
CA SER A 45 7.42 18.42 16.46
C SER A 45 5.88 18.40 16.47
N TYR A 46 5.24 19.29 15.71
CA TYR A 46 3.78 19.44 15.71
C TYR A 46 3.07 18.30 14.97
N HIS A 47 3.64 17.82 13.86
CA HIS A 47 3.06 16.74 13.07
C HIS A 47 3.21 15.36 13.71
N LYS A 48 4.32 15.11 14.43
CA LYS A 48 4.52 13.84 15.15
C LYS A 48 3.58 13.70 16.34
N SER A 49 3.21 14.81 16.98
CA SER A 49 2.35 14.81 18.17
C SER A 49 0.86 14.66 17.83
N ARG A 50 0.37 15.27 16.73
CA ARG A 50 -1.03 15.08 16.27
C ARG A 50 -1.32 13.66 15.78
N ALA A 51 -0.29 12.91 15.37
CA ALA A 51 -0.44 11.52 14.95
C ALA A 51 -0.50 10.53 16.12
N LEU A 52 -0.16 10.93 17.36
CA LEU A 52 0.08 9.96 18.45
C LEU A 52 -0.59 10.28 19.79
N ILE A 53 -1.03 11.51 20.09
CA ILE A 53 -1.71 11.80 21.36
C ILE A 53 -2.91 12.74 21.15
N GLY A 54 -4.10 12.17 21.36
CA GLY A 54 -5.32 12.83 21.87
C GLY A 54 -5.66 14.21 21.30
N GLY A 55 -6.49 14.23 20.27
CA GLY A 55 -7.18 15.45 19.84
C GLY A 55 -8.13 15.97 20.92
N ASP A 56 -8.11 17.29 21.08
CA ASP A 56 -9.03 18.10 21.87
C ASP A 56 -10.50 17.75 21.55
N PRO A 57 -11.35 17.40 22.52
CA PRO A 57 -12.70 16.86 22.28
C PRO A 57 -13.69 17.84 21.64
N GLU A 58 -13.36 19.12 21.48
CA GLU A 58 -14.25 20.13 20.88
C GLU A 58 -13.96 20.43 19.39
N SER A 59 -12.92 19.85 18.78
CA SER A 59 -12.59 20.05 17.36
C SER A 59 -13.06 18.88 16.48
N ASN A 60 -14.33 18.48 16.61
CA ASN A 60 -14.90 17.34 15.90
C ASN A 60 -15.41 17.65 14.47
N SER A 61 -14.84 18.65 13.80
CA SER A 61 -15.02 18.81 12.35
C SER A 61 -13.74 18.41 11.63
N HIS A 62 -13.61 17.12 11.31
CA HIS A 62 -12.70 16.65 10.26
C HIS A 62 -13.22 17.12 8.90
N THR A 63 -13.29 18.43 8.69
CA THR A 63 -13.74 18.99 7.43
C THR A 63 -12.59 18.84 6.46
N ILE A 64 -12.75 17.92 5.50
CA ILE A 64 -11.85 17.77 4.35
C ILE A 64 -11.98 19.04 3.53
N ASN A 65 -11.19 20.06 3.87
CA ASN A 65 -11.34 21.40 3.29
C ASN A 65 -10.54 21.58 1.99
N THR A 66 -9.60 20.69 1.69
CA THR A 66 -8.76 20.77 0.50
C THR A 66 -8.69 19.41 -0.21
N SER A 67 -8.53 19.45 -1.54
CA SER A 67 -8.35 18.26 -2.37
C SER A 67 -7.13 17.44 -1.94
N VAL A 68 -6.09 18.08 -1.42
CA VAL A 68 -4.86 17.41 -0.94
C VAL A 68 -5.15 16.53 0.30
N HIS A 69 -5.94 17.01 1.26
CA HIS A 69 -6.32 16.18 2.42
C HIS A 69 -7.15 14.95 2.00
N LEU A 70 -8.05 15.11 1.02
CA LEU A 70 -8.80 13.98 0.47
C LEU A 70 -7.86 12.96 -0.18
N SER A 71 -6.92 13.42 -1.00
CA SER A 71 -5.93 12.56 -1.64
C SER A 71 -5.07 11.80 -0.63
N CYS A 72 -4.58 12.48 0.43
CA CYS A 72 -3.83 11.83 1.51
C CYS A 72 -4.66 10.76 2.23
N ALA A 73 -5.95 11.02 2.47
CA ALA A 73 -6.84 10.05 3.10
C ALA A 73 -7.11 8.83 2.19
N VAL A 74 -7.41 9.07 0.91
CA VAL A 74 -7.61 8.02 -0.09
C VAL A 74 -6.37 7.16 -0.23
N GLN A 75 -5.18 7.78 -0.29
CA GLN A 75 -3.91 7.08 -0.41
C GLN A 75 -3.64 6.15 0.79
N ARG A 76 -3.92 6.61 2.01
CA ARG A 76 -3.83 5.76 3.21
C ARG A 76 -4.76 4.55 3.16
N VAL A 77 -6.01 4.76 2.72
CA VAL A 77 -6.99 3.67 2.58
C VAL A 77 -6.54 2.69 1.49
N TRP A 78 -6.10 3.20 0.35
CA TRP A 78 -5.58 2.40 -0.76
C TRP A 78 -4.36 1.56 -0.34
N HIS A 79 -3.46 2.14 0.43
CA HIS A 79 -2.28 1.43 0.92
C HIS A 79 -2.62 0.29 1.88
N LEU A 80 -3.58 0.51 2.79
CA LEU A 80 -4.09 -0.54 3.68
C LEU A 80 -4.78 -1.64 2.86
N LEU A 81 -5.67 -1.26 1.95
CA LEU A 81 -6.41 -2.20 1.11
C LEU A 81 -5.47 -3.06 0.25
N SER A 82 -4.53 -2.42 -0.44
CA SER A 82 -3.57 -3.12 -1.30
C SER A 82 -2.64 -4.05 -0.51
N THR A 83 -2.23 -3.66 0.69
CA THR A 83 -1.43 -4.52 1.59
C THR A 83 -2.21 -5.78 1.97
N VAL A 84 -3.51 -5.66 2.28
CA VAL A 84 -4.38 -6.81 2.51
C VAL A 84 -4.50 -7.66 1.24
N CYS A 85 -4.66 -7.05 0.07
CA CYS A 85 -4.73 -7.77 -1.21
C CYS A 85 -3.46 -8.58 -1.51
N HIS A 86 -2.27 -8.07 -1.21
CA HIS A 86 -1.02 -8.83 -1.35
C HIS A 86 -1.03 -10.10 -0.48
N GLY A 87 -1.49 -9.97 0.77
CA GLY A 87 -1.66 -11.11 1.68
C GLY A 87 -2.70 -12.11 1.22
N LEU A 88 -3.87 -11.63 0.76
CA LEU A 88 -4.92 -12.49 0.23
C LEU A 88 -4.49 -13.24 -1.03
N LEU A 89 -3.78 -12.57 -1.95
CA LEU A 89 -3.23 -13.19 -3.15
C LEU A 89 -2.22 -14.29 -2.80
N GLY A 90 -1.26 -14.00 -1.91
CA GLY A 90 -0.28 -14.97 -1.44
C GLY A 90 -0.92 -16.14 -0.69
N GLY A 91 -1.94 -15.89 0.13
CA GLY A 91 -2.70 -16.90 0.85
C GLY A 91 -3.53 -17.81 -0.07
N LEU A 92 -4.22 -17.24 -1.06
CA LEU A 92 -4.95 -17.99 -2.08
C LEU A 92 -4.00 -18.85 -2.92
N ALA A 93 -2.87 -18.29 -3.34
CA ALA A 93 -1.81 -19.01 -4.05
C ALA A 93 -1.28 -20.20 -3.23
N PHE A 94 -1.01 -19.98 -1.94
CA PHE A 94 -0.54 -21.03 -1.05
C PHE A 94 -1.59 -22.12 -0.85
N ALA A 95 -2.86 -21.77 -0.65
CA ALA A 95 -3.95 -22.73 -0.51
C ALA A 95 -4.15 -23.57 -1.79
N HIS A 96 -4.10 -22.94 -2.97
CA HIS A 96 -4.18 -23.64 -4.26
C HIS A 96 -2.98 -24.55 -4.51
N LEU A 97 -1.77 -24.09 -4.15
CA LEU A 97 -0.57 -24.91 -4.23
C LEU A 97 -0.65 -26.13 -3.31
N LEU A 98 -1.13 -25.96 -2.07
CA LEU A 98 -1.35 -27.08 -1.15
C LEU A 98 -2.36 -28.07 -1.70
N LEU A 99 -3.47 -27.59 -2.27
CA LEU A 99 -4.47 -28.45 -2.92
C LEU A 99 -3.81 -29.30 -4.01
N ILE A 100 -3.09 -28.67 -4.93
CA ILE A 100 -2.39 -29.34 -6.03
C ILE A 100 -1.33 -30.33 -5.53
N CYS A 101 -0.56 -29.98 -4.50
CA CYS A 101 0.50 -30.85 -3.98
C CYS A 101 -0.06 -32.03 -3.17
N THR A 102 -1.24 -31.89 -2.57
CA THR A 102 -1.87 -32.95 -1.75
C THR A 102 -2.74 -33.90 -2.57
N THR A 103 -3.21 -33.47 -3.75
CA THR A 103 -3.89 -34.33 -4.72
C THR A 103 -2.90 -34.78 -5.79
N LYS A 104 -2.45 -36.04 -5.77
CA LYS A 104 -1.54 -36.54 -6.83
C LYS A 104 -2.24 -36.34 -8.17
N PRO A 105 -1.59 -35.74 -9.20
CA PRO A 105 -2.23 -35.45 -10.48
C PRO A 105 -2.91 -36.65 -11.15
N TYR A 106 -2.40 -37.86 -10.90
CA TYR A 106 -2.93 -39.14 -11.39
C TYR A 106 -4.07 -39.71 -10.53
N ASP A 107 -4.16 -39.32 -9.26
CA ASP A 107 -5.21 -39.71 -8.32
C ASP A 107 -6.31 -38.62 -8.23
N TRP A 108 -6.41 -37.70 -9.23
CA TRP A 108 -7.55 -36.79 -9.38
C TRP A 108 -8.78 -37.62 -9.77
N VAL A 109 -9.32 -38.36 -8.80
CA VAL A 109 -10.57 -39.11 -8.95
C VAL A 109 -11.68 -38.12 -9.32
N GLU A 110 -12.71 -38.59 -10.02
CA GLU A 110 -13.91 -37.83 -10.40
C GLU A 110 -14.44 -36.92 -9.27
N ALA A 111 -14.42 -37.41 -8.02
CA ALA A 111 -14.80 -36.66 -6.83
C ALA A 111 -13.94 -35.40 -6.58
N SER A 112 -12.61 -35.46 -6.73
CA SER A 112 -11.74 -34.28 -6.51
C SER A 112 -11.87 -33.25 -7.63
N ILE A 113 -12.07 -33.69 -8.88
CA ILE A 113 -12.37 -32.79 -10.02
C ILE A 113 -13.69 -32.07 -9.78
N HIS A 114 -14.73 -32.80 -9.37
CA HIS A 114 -16.05 -32.24 -9.09
C HIS A 114 -16.03 -31.24 -7.92
N HIS A 115 -15.23 -31.49 -6.88
CA HIS A 115 -15.06 -30.51 -5.80
C HIS A 115 -14.26 -29.29 -6.24
N TYR A 116 -13.18 -29.47 -7.03
CA TYR A 116 -12.39 -28.36 -7.54
C TYR A 116 -13.20 -27.47 -8.48
N SER A 117 -13.93 -28.05 -9.42
CA SER A 117 -14.72 -27.31 -10.41
C SER A 117 -15.76 -26.40 -9.77
N ALA A 118 -16.37 -26.82 -8.65
CA ALA A 118 -17.35 -26.02 -7.92
C ALA A 118 -16.82 -24.65 -7.45
N PHE A 119 -15.51 -24.48 -7.29
CA PHE A 119 -14.90 -23.21 -6.89
C PHE A 119 -13.83 -22.70 -7.87
N ALA A 120 -13.55 -23.41 -8.96
CA ALA A 120 -12.49 -23.07 -9.91
C ALA A 120 -12.66 -21.67 -10.51
N GLU A 121 -13.88 -21.32 -10.93
CA GLU A 121 -14.20 -20.00 -11.49
C GLU A 121 -14.00 -18.87 -10.46
N LEU A 122 -14.51 -19.06 -9.25
CA LEU A 122 -14.36 -18.09 -8.15
C LEU A 122 -12.89 -17.89 -7.82
N TYR A 123 -12.12 -18.97 -7.76
CA TYR A 123 -10.68 -18.90 -7.53
C TYR A 123 -9.96 -18.16 -8.66
N ALA A 124 -10.16 -18.54 -9.92
CA ALA A 124 -9.48 -17.95 -11.06
C ALA A 124 -9.74 -16.44 -11.17
N ASN A 125 -11.00 -16.02 -11.05
CA ASN A 125 -11.40 -14.62 -11.12
C ASN A 125 -10.86 -13.80 -9.94
N THR A 126 -10.95 -14.34 -8.72
CA THR A 126 -10.44 -13.67 -7.51
C THR A 126 -8.92 -13.54 -7.56
N PHE A 127 -8.22 -14.60 -7.96
CA PHE A 127 -6.76 -14.60 -8.11
C PHE A 127 -6.31 -13.57 -9.14
N TYR A 128 -6.96 -13.54 -10.31
CA TYR A 128 -6.64 -12.59 -11.38
C TYR A 128 -6.90 -11.13 -10.96
N CYS A 129 -8.06 -10.87 -10.34
CA CYS A 129 -8.40 -9.53 -9.83
C CYS A 129 -7.40 -9.05 -8.78
N LEU A 130 -7.07 -9.89 -7.80
CA LEU A 130 -6.07 -9.56 -6.78
C LEU A 130 -4.68 -9.35 -7.39
N ALA A 131 -4.26 -10.15 -8.37
CA ALA A 131 -2.99 -9.96 -9.06
C ALA A 131 -2.89 -8.59 -9.76
N ILE A 132 -3.99 -8.12 -10.39
CA ILE A 132 -4.05 -6.77 -10.97
C ILE A 132 -3.97 -5.70 -9.88
N VAL A 133 -4.76 -5.81 -8.80
CA VAL A 133 -4.74 -4.83 -7.70
C VAL A 133 -3.34 -4.74 -7.07
N CYS A 134 -2.69 -5.88 -6.85
CA CYS A 134 -1.32 -5.97 -6.36
C CYS A 134 -0.28 -5.41 -7.36
N MET A 135 -0.57 -5.44 -8.66
CA MET A 135 0.30 -4.80 -9.64
C MET A 135 0.18 -3.28 -9.60
N VAL A 136 -1.07 -2.78 -9.58
CA VAL A 136 -1.38 -1.35 -9.50
C VAL A 136 -0.83 -0.73 -8.22
N SER A 137 -0.90 -1.43 -7.09
CA SER A 137 -0.33 -0.94 -5.82
C SER A 137 1.19 -0.76 -5.87
N ILE A 138 1.91 -1.57 -6.65
CA ILE A 138 3.37 -1.41 -6.81
C ILE A 138 3.68 -0.20 -7.68
N PHE A 139 2.90 0.04 -8.74
CA PHE A 139 3.01 1.26 -9.55
C PHE A 139 2.72 2.52 -8.74
N ASP A 140 1.72 2.45 -7.88
CA ASP A 140 1.33 3.53 -6.98
C ASP A 140 2.44 3.85 -5.95
N ARG A 141 3.00 2.83 -5.29
CA ARG A 141 4.14 3.00 -4.36
C ARG A 141 5.39 3.59 -5.00
N MET A 142 5.63 3.28 -6.27
CA MET A 142 6.73 3.86 -7.04
C MET A 142 6.44 5.29 -7.46
N ASP A 143 5.17 5.66 -7.57
CA ASP A 143 4.68 6.89 -8.18
C ASP A 143 5.19 7.07 -9.63
N ILE A 144 4.79 6.14 -10.51
CA ILE A 144 5.16 6.18 -11.95
C ILE A 144 4.77 7.50 -12.62
N ALA A 145 3.70 8.14 -12.16
CA ALA A 145 3.19 9.37 -12.76
C ALA A 145 4.13 10.57 -12.53
N TYR A 146 4.87 10.55 -11.42
CA TYR A 146 5.91 11.54 -11.14
C TYR A 146 7.21 11.19 -11.88
N GLY A 147 7.28 11.62 -13.14
CA GLY A 147 8.44 11.44 -14.03
C GLY A 147 9.67 12.29 -13.68
N GLY A 148 9.88 12.64 -12.41
CA GLY A 148 11.12 13.27 -11.94
C GLY A 148 12.28 12.26 -11.86
N ASP A 149 13.46 12.69 -11.41
CA ASP A 149 14.67 11.85 -11.20
C ASP A 149 14.50 10.84 -10.04
N THR A 150 13.36 10.16 -9.97
CA THR A 150 13.11 9.07 -9.03
C THR A 150 13.89 7.86 -9.54
N ASN A 151 14.94 7.49 -8.81
CA ASN A 151 15.70 6.29 -9.07
C ASN A 151 14.78 5.08 -8.87
N ILE A 152 14.14 4.62 -9.95
CA ILE A 152 13.34 3.39 -9.96
C ILE A 152 14.24 2.29 -9.39
N SER A 153 13.91 1.81 -8.19
CA SER A 153 14.73 0.81 -7.55
C SER A 153 14.66 -0.49 -8.36
N PHE A 154 15.81 -1.14 -8.59
CA PHE A 154 15.88 -2.45 -9.25
C PHE A 154 14.92 -3.47 -8.62
N ARG A 155 14.70 -3.33 -7.32
CA ARG A 155 13.75 -4.08 -6.50
C ARG A 155 12.31 -3.94 -6.99
N SER A 156 11.84 -2.72 -7.25
CA SER A 156 10.48 -2.51 -7.75
C SER A 156 10.30 -3.09 -9.16
N ILE A 157 11.33 -3.00 -10.02
CA ILE A 157 11.34 -3.63 -11.35
C ILE A 157 11.17 -5.14 -11.23
N PHE A 158 11.89 -5.76 -10.29
CA PHE A 158 11.78 -7.21 -10.07
C PHE A 158 10.37 -7.62 -9.60
N ILE A 159 9.76 -6.85 -8.70
CA ILE A 159 8.39 -7.11 -8.21
C ILE A 159 7.36 -6.95 -9.34
N ILE A 160 7.50 -5.90 -10.15
CA ILE A 160 6.69 -5.68 -11.37
C ILE A 160 6.78 -6.89 -12.29
N MET A 161 7.99 -7.38 -12.56
CA MET A 161 8.18 -8.55 -13.41
C MET A 161 7.48 -9.79 -12.85
N ILE A 162 7.57 -10.02 -11.53
CA ILE A 162 6.87 -11.14 -10.88
C ILE A 162 5.35 -11.05 -11.07
N TYR A 163 4.75 -9.89 -10.78
CA TYR A 163 3.30 -9.73 -10.91
C TYR A 163 2.83 -9.76 -12.36
N VAL A 164 3.57 -9.16 -13.29
CA VAL A 164 3.29 -9.26 -14.74
C VAL A 164 3.33 -10.71 -15.20
N MET A 165 4.36 -11.48 -14.81
CA MET A 165 4.44 -12.91 -15.14
C MET A 165 3.28 -13.68 -14.52
N THR A 166 2.90 -13.38 -13.28
CA THR A 166 1.76 -14.01 -12.60
C THR A 166 0.45 -13.75 -13.33
N ILE A 167 0.24 -12.53 -13.83
CA ILE A 167 -0.94 -12.13 -14.64
C ILE A 167 -0.94 -12.86 -15.99
N ILE A 168 0.20 -12.92 -16.69
CA ILE A 168 0.32 -13.62 -17.98
C ILE A 168 0.06 -15.12 -17.82
N LEU A 169 0.61 -15.74 -16.78
CA LEU A 169 0.37 -17.16 -16.48
C LEU A 169 -1.09 -17.43 -16.13
N SER A 170 -1.74 -16.50 -15.40
CA SER A 170 -3.17 -16.60 -15.08
C SER A 170 -4.05 -16.49 -16.34
N LEU A 171 -3.73 -15.56 -17.25
CA LEU A 171 -4.40 -15.48 -18.56
C LEU A 171 -4.20 -16.75 -19.39
N SER A 172 -2.99 -17.30 -19.36
CA SER A 172 -2.66 -18.54 -20.08
C SER A 172 -3.41 -19.75 -19.52
N ALA A 173 -3.63 -19.79 -18.20
CA ALA A 173 -4.41 -20.83 -17.53
C ALA A 173 -5.93 -20.70 -17.72
N GLY A 174 -6.45 -19.51 -18.07
CA GLY A 174 -7.89 -19.22 -18.11
C GLY A 174 -8.69 -20.17 -19.01
N THR A 175 -8.20 -20.47 -20.21
CA THR A 175 -8.86 -21.43 -21.13
C THR A 175 -8.91 -22.85 -20.57
N MET A 176 -8.01 -23.19 -19.66
CA MET A 176 -7.91 -24.51 -19.04
C MET A 176 -8.76 -24.59 -17.77
N ASP A 177 -8.79 -23.51 -16.98
CA ASP A 177 -9.69 -23.36 -15.83
C ASP A 177 -11.16 -23.44 -16.28
N GLU A 178 -11.52 -22.81 -17.41
CA GLU A 178 -12.86 -22.91 -18.01
C GLU A 178 -13.21 -24.34 -18.43
N ARG A 179 -12.27 -25.05 -19.07
CA ARG A 179 -12.46 -26.45 -19.45
C ARG A 179 -12.67 -27.35 -18.23
N LEU A 180 -11.87 -27.20 -17.18
CA LEU A 180 -12.01 -27.99 -15.94
C LEU A 180 -13.35 -27.73 -15.24
N TYR A 181 -13.85 -26.49 -15.29
CA TYR A 181 -15.19 -26.16 -14.82
C TYR A 181 -16.26 -26.92 -15.61
N VAL A 182 -16.25 -26.79 -16.94
CA VAL A 182 -17.28 -27.38 -17.83
C VAL A 182 -17.24 -28.91 -17.86
N THR A 183 -16.05 -29.54 -17.93
CA THR A 183 -15.89 -31.00 -17.99
C THR A 183 -16.53 -31.71 -16.80
N SER A 184 -16.53 -31.10 -15.61
CA SER A 184 -17.20 -31.68 -14.44
C SER A 184 -18.73 -31.65 -14.50
N THR A 185 -19.30 -30.76 -15.34
CA THR A 185 -20.74 -30.50 -15.40
C THR A 185 -21.46 -31.29 -16.49
N LEU A 186 -20.73 -31.91 -17.42
CA LEU A 186 -21.27 -32.66 -18.55
C LEU A 186 -20.79 -34.12 -18.53
N ASN A 187 -21.72 -35.07 -18.32
CA ASN A 187 -21.45 -36.52 -18.37
C ASN A 187 -21.31 -37.03 -19.82
N VAL A 188 -20.16 -36.91 -20.49
CA VAL A 188 -20.02 -37.45 -21.88
C VAL A 188 -18.62 -38.01 -22.24
N THR A 189 -18.52 -39.34 -22.34
CA THR A 189 -17.68 -40.21 -23.24
C THR A 189 -16.12 -40.29 -23.20
N VAL A 190 -15.51 -40.26 -22.03
CA VAL A 190 -14.43 -41.12 -21.44
C VAL A 190 -13.22 -41.69 -22.24
N TRP A 191 -13.22 -42.13 -23.51
CA TRP A 191 -12.13 -43.06 -23.95
C TRP A 191 -11.07 -42.53 -24.93
N GLU A 192 -11.32 -41.47 -25.70
CA GLU A 192 -10.30 -40.78 -26.53
C GLU A 192 -9.85 -39.46 -25.88
N GLU A 193 -10.66 -38.98 -24.94
CA GLU A 193 -10.51 -37.75 -24.18
C GLU A 193 -9.50 -37.89 -23.02
N GLU A 194 -9.26 -39.11 -22.52
CA GLU A 194 -8.40 -39.35 -21.33
C GLU A 194 -6.92 -38.99 -21.59
N LEU A 195 -6.41 -39.23 -22.80
CA LEU A 195 -5.02 -38.89 -23.17
C LEU A 195 -4.83 -37.38 -23.41
N GLU A 196 -5.82 -36.70 -23.98
CA GLU A 196 -5.82 -35.23 -24.07
C GLU A 196 -5.99 -34.60 -22.68
N THR A 197 -6.87 -35.15 -21.85
CA THR A 197 -7.12 -34.70 -20.48
C THR A 197 -5.85 -34.78 -19.64
N ASN A 198 -5.06 -35.85 -19.77
CA ASN A 198 -3.77 -35.98 -19.08
C ASN A 198 -2.77 -34.88 -19.48
N LYS A 199 -2.70 -34.53 -20.78
CA LYS A 199 -1.82 -33.46 -21.26
C LYS A 199 -2.32 -32.08 -20.80
N VAL A 200 -3.62 -31.83 -20.90
CA VAL A 200 -4.26 -30.59 -20.44
C VAL A 200 -4.08 -30.43 -18.93
N LEU A 201 -4.31 -31.48 -18.13
CA LEU A 201 -4.13 -31.46 -16.69
C LEU A 201 -2.66 -31.21 -16.30
N SER A 202 -1.71 -31.82 -17.01
CA SER A 202 -0.28 -31.59 -16.80
C SER A 202 0.13 -30.14 -17.05
N ILE A 203 -0.32 -29.56 -18.17
CA ILE A 203 -0.05 -28.14 -18.50
C ILE A 203 -0.74 -27.22 -17.49
N TRP A 204 -2.00 -27.49 -17.13
CA TRP A 204 -2.75 -26.71 -16.14
C TRP A 204 -2.06 -26.75 -14.77
N ASN A 205 -1.58 -27.91 -14.36
CA ASN A 205 -0.85 -28.10 -13.11
C ASN A 205 0.45 -27.27 -13.12
N ALA A 206 1.24 -27.37 -14.19
CA ALA A 206 2.46 -26.58 -14.34
C ALA A 206 2.21 -25.06 -14.28
N LEU A 207 1.19 -24.57 -15.01
CA LEU A 207 0.80 -23.16 -14.98
C LEU A 207 0.30 -22.73 -13.59
N SER A 208 -0.47 -23.58 -12.92
CA SER A 208 -1.02 -23.31 -11.59
C SER A 208 0.05 -23.27 -10.50
N ILE A 209 1.03 -24.17 -10.54
CA ILE A 209 2.20 -24.11 -9.67
C ILE A 209 3.00 -22.84 -9.96
N ALA A 210 3.30 -22.55 -11.24
CA ALA A 210 4.12 -21.41 -11.62
C ALA A 210 3.52 -20.07 -11.17
N ARG A 211 2.21 -19.84 -11.41
CA ARG A 211 1.53 -18.60 -10.96
C ARG A 211 1.43 -18.51 -9.44
N SER A 212 1.21 -19.63 -8.75
CA SER A 212 1.12 -19.65 -7.28
C SER A 212 2.47 -19.32 -6.65
N VAL A 213 3.55 -19.90 -7.17
CA VAL A 213 4.92 -19.59 -6.74
C VAL A 213 5.24 -18.11 -6.99
N GLY A 214 4.91 -17.57 -8.17
CA GLY A 214 5.08 -16.15 -8.47
C GLY A 214 4.35 -15.24 -7.48
N ALA A 215 3.07 -15.52 -7.20
CA ALA A 215 2.26 -14.78 -6.24
C ALA A 215 2.83 -14.83 -4.80
N ILE A 216 3.26 -16.00 -4.33
CA ILE A 216 3.88 -16.18 -3.01
C ILE A 216 5.18 -15.38 -2.92
N PHE A 217 6.06 -15.47 -3.93
CA PHE A 217 7.30 -14.69 -3.94
C PHE A 217 7.03 -13.19 -3.96
N GLY A 218 6.08 -12.74 -4.80
CA GLY A 218 5.66 -11.33 -4.85
C GLY A 218 5.16 -10.85 -3.49
N TRP A 219 4.35 -11.66 -2.80
CA TRP A 219 3.85 -11.35 -1.46
C TRP A 219 4.97 -11.29 -0.42
N LEU A 220 5.87 -12.28 -0.38
CA LEU A 220 6.98 -12.30 0.58
C LEU A 220 7.94 -11.12 0.40
N ILE A 221 8.30 -10.79 -0.84
CA ILE A 221 9.16 -9.65 -1.13
C ILE A 221 8.49 -8.35 -0.66
N VAL A 222 7.20 -8.18 -0.93
CA VAL A 222 6.44 -6.99 -0.48
C VAL A 222 6.30 -6.95 1.05
N GLY A 223 6.11 -8.10 1.71
CA GLY A 223 5.89 -8.20 3.15
C GLY A 223 7.15 -8.01 4.00
N PHE A 224 8.32 -8.42 3.50
CA PHE A 224 9.60 -8.28 4.23
C PHE A 224 10.29 -6.94 4.03
N LEU A 225 9.84 -6.11 3.09
CA LEU A 225 10.46 -4.83 2.77
C LEU A 225 9.80 -3.66 3.50
N PRO A 226 10.57 -2.60 3.80
CA PRO A 226 10.02 -1.39 4.37
C PRO A 226 8.98 -0.80 3.42
N ASN A 227 7.87 -0.39 4.01
CA ASN A 227 6.69 0.09 3.31
C ASN A 227 6.96 1.51 2.76
N GLN A 228 7.51 1.59 1.55
CA GLN A 228 7.75 2.86 0.87
C GLN A 228 6.50 3.23 0.05
N ASP A 229 5.98 4.43 0.29
CA ASP A 229 4.82 5.00 -0.40
C ASP A 229 5.21 6.40 -0.89
N ASN A 230 5.88 6.43 -2.05
CA ASN A 230 6.44 7.67 -2.59
C ASN A 230 5.34 8.68 -2.94
N LEU A 231 4.18 8.21 -3.40
CA LEU A 231 3.04 9.06 -3.73
C LEU A 231 2.48 9.74 -2.48
N TYR A 232 2.30 8.99 -1.39
CA TYR A 232 1.87 9.56 -0.12
C TYR A 232 2.83 10.64 0.40
N ASP A 233 4.14 10.38 0.30
CA ASP A 233 5.16 11.34 0.74
C ASP A 233 5.11 12.65 -0.07
N GLN A 234 4.87 12.58 -1.38
CA GLN A 234 4.68 13.77 -2.22
C GLN A 234 3.39 14.52 -1.91
N LEU A 235 2.27 13.81 -1.71
CA LEU A 235 1.00 14.44 -1.32
C LEU A 235 1.15 15.19 0.01
N LEU A 236 1.86 14.61 0.98
CA LEU A 236 2.19 15.24 2.25
C LEU A 236 3.09 16.47 2.07
N GLU A 237 4.01 16.45 1.10
CA GLU A 237 4.82 17.63 0.79
C GLU A 237 3.96 18.75 0.20
N MET A 238 3.06 18.44 -0.74
CA MET A 238 2.14 19.42 -1.33
C MET A 238 1.21 20.05 -0.30
N GLU A 239 0.80 19.30 0.73
CA GLU A 239 0.01 19.83 1.86
C GLU A 239 0.71 21.01 2.55
N LYS A 240 2.05 20.99 2.64
CA LYS A 240 2.83 22.07 3.28
C LYS A 240 2.71 23.41 2.52
N TYR A 241 2.60 23.36 1.19
CA TYR A 241 2.52 24.56 0.36
C TYR A 241 1.10 25.13 0.25
N GLN A 242 0.06 24.42 0.72
CA GLN A 242 -1.32 24.92 0.75
C GLN A 242 -1.62 25.77 2.00
N LEU A 243 -0.74 25.77 3.00
CA LEU A 243 -0.90 26.48 4.27
C LEU A 243 -0.14 27.82 4.33
N GLN A 244 0.45 28.26 3.21
CA GLN A 244 1.06 29.59 3.02
C GLN A 244 0.15 30.48 2.17
#